data_AF-A0A1Z4I8S7-F1
#
_entry.id   AF-A0A1Z4I8S7-F1
#
_cell.length_a   1.000
_cell.length_b   1.000
_cell.length_c   1.000
_cell.angle_alpha   90.00
_cell.angle_beta   90.00
_cell.angle_gamma   90.00
#
_symmetry.space_group_name_H-M   'P 1'
#
loop_
_entity.id
_entity.type
_entity.pdbx_description
1 polymer ?
#
loop_
_entity_poly.entity_id
_entity_poly.type
_entity_poly.pdbx_seq_one_letter_code
_entity_poly.pdbx_strand_id
1 'polypeptide(L)'
;MNQNLTQRFKVIEEALTKPPIPHEPYKQSLKAWAMYCLRDRGFKVIYAQNADFAIETKGGEKLYFKVSNNPVEQDSSISWIVWDSTSKSANLIPPLAQTKD
;
A
#
# COMPACT_ATOMS: atom_id res chain seq x y z
N MET A 1 1.23 -17.60 8.37
CA MET A 1 0.94 -16.14 8.32
C MET A 1 0.49 -15.65 9.68
N ASN A 2 1.07 -14.58 10.20
CA ASN A 2 0.67 -13.97 11.47
C ASN A 2 -0.71 -13.31 11.31
N GLN A 3 -1.70 -13.70 12.11
CA GLN A 3 -3.09 -13.21 12.02
C GLN A 3 -3.20 -11.67 12.08
N ASN A 4 -2.31 -11.03 12.84
CA ASN A 4 -2.23 -9.56 12.93
C ASN A 4 -1.77 -8.89 11.63
N LEU A 5 -0.92 -9.56 10.84
CA LEU A 5 -0.43 -9.05 9.57
C LEU A 5 -1.55 -9.06 8.52
N THR A 6 -2.30 -10.18 8.45
CA THR A 6 -3.46 -10.33 7.56
C THR A 6 -4.51 -9.26 7.83
N GLN A 7 -4.80 -8.96 9.10
CA GLN A 7 -5.76 -7.92 9.45
C GLN A 7 -5.28 -6.52 9.03
N ARG A 8 -3.98 -6.22 9.15
CA ARG A 8 -3.42 -4.93 8.70
C ARG A 8 -3.53 -4.76 7.19
N PHE A 9 -3.14 -5.78 6.42
CA PHE A 9 -3.26 -5.74 4.96
C PHE A 9 -4.71 -5.59 4.51
N LYS A 10 -5.67 -6.22 5.20
CA LYS A 10 -7.09 -6.02 4.92
C LYS A 10 -7.55 -4.58 5.14
N VAL A 11 -7.13 -3.93 6.23
CA VAL A 11 -7.48 -2.52 6.47
C VAL A 11 -6.84 -1.58 5.44
N ILE A 12 -5.63 -1.90 4.98
CA ILE A 12 -4.94 -1.16 3.90
C ILE A 12 -5.68 -1.33 2.58
N GLU A 13 -6.06 -2.57 2.23
CA GLU A 13 -6.85 -2.88 1.04
C GLU A 13 -8.21 -2.16 1.06
N GLU A 14 -8.90 -2.15 2.20
CA GLU A 14 -10.14 -1.38 2.38
C GLU A 14 -9.93 0.12 2.14
N ALA A 15 -8.83 0.70 2.61
CA ALA A 15 -8.54 2.12 2.40
C ALA A 15 -8.32 2.47 0.92
N LEU A 16 -7.76 1.53 0.15
CA LEU A 16 -7.47 1.72 -1.28
C LEU A 16 -8.70 1.44 -2.16
N THR A 17 -9.57 0.51 -1.74
CA THR A 17 -10.77 0.12 -2.50
C THR A 17 -12.01 0.94 -2.13
N LYS A 18 -12.03 1.56 -0.95
CA LYS A 18 -13.06 2.50 -0.49
C LYS A 18 -12.43 3.84 -0.11
N PRO A 19 -11.78 4.52 -1.07
CA PRO A 19 -11.02 5.72 -0.77
C PRO A 19 -11.97 6.90 -0.47
N PRO A 20 -11.55 7.85 0.36
CA PRO A 20 -12.29 9.11 0.58
C PRO A 20 -12.46 9.93 -0.70
N ILE A 21 -11.54 9.81 -1.67
CA ILE A 21 -11.62 10.41 -3.00
C ILE A 21 -11.12 9.42 -4.06
N PRO A 22 -11.66 9.43 -5.30
CA PRO A 22 -11.17 8.58 -6.38
C PRO A 22 -9.72 8.94 -6.76
N HIS A 23 -8.98 7.95 -7.28
CA HIS A 23 -7.69 8.24 -7.92
C HIS A 23 -7.93 8.84 -9.31
N GLU A 24 -7.46 10.07 -9.51
CA GLU A 24 -7.46 10.75 -10.79
C GLU A 24 -6.02 11.08 -11.20
N PRO A 25 -5.39 10.31 -12.11
CA PRO A 25 -3.97 10.46 -12.44
C PRO A 25 -3.55 11.85 -12.94
N TYR A 26 -4.49 12.61 -13.51
CA TYR A 26 -4.26 13.99 -13.97
C TYR A 26 -4.23 15.02 -12.84
N LYS A 27 -4.76 14.69 -11.66
CA LYS A 27 -4.82 15.58 -10.50
C LYS A 27 -3.82 15.22 -9.41
N GLN A 28 -3.55 13.92 -9.22
CA GLN A 28 -2.61 13.45 -8.22
C GLN A 28 -1.87 12.19 -8.69
N SER A 29 -0.62 12.01 -8.25
CA SER A 29 0.11 10.76 -8.48
C SER A 29 -0.49 9.62 -7.65
N LEU A 30 -0.32 8.38 -8.13
CA LEU A 30 -0.74 7.17 -7.40
C LEU A 30 -0.14 7.13 -5.98
N LYS A 31 1.13 7.51 -5.86
CA LYS A 31 1.83 7.63 -4.57
C LYS A 31 1.12 8.60 -3.63
N ALA A 32 0.86 9.84 -4.09
CA ALA A 32 0.22 10.85 -3.26
C ALA A 32 -1.19 10.44 -2.84
N TRP A 33 -1.96 9.86 -3.76
CA TRP A 33 -3.30 9.34 -3.49
C TRP A 33 -3.29 8.19 -2.48
N ALA A 34 -2.42 7.20 -2.65
CA ALA A 34 -2.31 6.07 -1.73
C ALA A 34 -1.91 6.54 -0.31
N MET A 35 -0.92 7.43 -0.22
CA MET A 35 -0.52 8.02 1.07
C MET A 35 -1.67 8.79 1.74
N TYR A 36 -2.50 9.49 0.96
CA TYR A 36 -3.68 10.20 1.47
C TYR A 36 -4.71 9.22 2.03
N CYS A 37 -5.09 8.19 1.26
CA CYS A 37 -6.06 7.19 1.69
C CYS A 37 -5.64 6.50 3.00
N LEU A 38 -4.34 6.19 3.13
CA LEU A 38 -3.82 5.55 4.34
C LEU A 38 -3.80 6.50 5.55
N ARG A 39 -3.47 7.79 5.35
CA ARG A 39 -3.55 8.79 6.42
C ARG A 39 -4.98 9.01 6.89
N ASP A 40 -5.93 9.08 5.97
CA ASP A 40 -7.36 9.20 6.28
C ASP A 40 -7.85 8.01 7.13
N ARG A 41 -7.34 6.80 6.83
CA ARG A 41 -7.59 5.59 7.65
C ARG A 41 -6.84 5.57 9.00
N GLY A 42 -6.04 6.60 9.30
CA GLY A 42 -5.32 6.75 10.57
C GLY A 42 -3.92 6.13 10.61
N PHE A 43 -3.37 5.70 9.47
CA PHE A 43 -1.98 5.20 9.44
C PHE A 43 -0.97 6.33 9.50
N LYS A 44 0.12 6.11 10.25
CA LYS A 44 1.30 6.99 10.25
C LYS A 44 2.14 6.70 9.01
N VAL A 45 1.94 7.48 7.95
CA VAL A 45 2.68 7.36 6.68
C VAL A 45 3.97 8.19 6.73
N ILE A 46 5.09 7.55 6.43
CA ILE A 46 6.44 8.15 6.42
C ILE A 46 7.13 7.95 5.06
N TYR A 47 8.09 8.84 4.74
CA TYR A 47 8.95 8.65 3.57
C TYR A 47 9.98 7.54 3.83
N ALA A 48 10.41 6.86 2.76
CA ALA A 48 11.39 5.78 2.79
C ALA A 48 12.44 5.98 1.68
N GLN A 49 13.65 5.47 1.88
CA GLN A 49 14.73 5.55 0.87
C GLN A 49 14.65 4.43 -0.17
N ASN A 50 14.22 3.22 0.23
CA ASN A 50 14.21 2.02 -0.63
C ASN A 50 12.81 1.64 -1.16
N ALA A 51 11.83 2.51 -0.95
CA ALA A 51 10.43 2.33 -1.30
C ALA A 51 9.80 3.69 -1.59
N ASP A 52 8.59 3.72 -2.15
CA ASP A 52 7.88 4.99 -2.34
C ASP A 52 7.53 5.63 -1.00
N PHE A 53 7.04 4.81 -0.06
CA PHE A 53 6.76 5.22 1.31
C PHE A 53 6.71 4.00 2.23
N ALA A 54 6.55 4.25 3.52
CA ALA A 54 6.23 3.22 4.50
C ALA A 54 5.09 3.67 5.42
N ILE A 55 4.47 2.72 6.10
CA ILE A 55 3.62 3.02 7.26
C ILE A 55 4.28 2.46 8.51
N GLU A 56 4.23 3.24 9.58
CA GLU A 56 4.69 2.81 10.90
C GLU A 56 3.50 2.28 11.69
N THR A 57 3.64 1.06 12.20
CA THR A 57 2.63 0.42 13.04
C THR A 57 2.83 0.81 14.50
N LYS A 58 1.81 0.60 15.34
CA LYS A 58 1.89 0.90 16.78
C LYS A 58 3.04 0.18 17.51
N GLY A 59 3.56 -0.93 16.96
CA GLY A 59 4.69 -1.67 17.50
C GLY A 59 6.06 -1.22 16.96
N GLY A 60 6.14 -0.13 16.20
CA GLY A 60 7.38 0.35 15.58
C GLY A 60 7.80 -0.42 14.31
N GLU A 61 7.12 -1.51 13.96
CA GLU A 61 7.33 -2.22 12.70
C GLU A 61 6.92 -1.32 11.53
N LYS A 62 7.71 -1.36 10.45
CA LYS A 62 7.45 -0.62 9.22
C LYS A 62 7.01 -1.58 8.11
N LEU A 63 5.93 -1.22 7.41
CA LEU A 63 5.54 -1.88 6.17
C LEU A 63 5.88 -0.93 5.02
N TYR A 64 6.67 -1.42 4.07
CA TYR A 64 7.15 -0.66 2.93
C TYR A 64 6.29 -0.91 1.69
N PHE A 65 6.05 0.15 0.93
CA PHE A 65 5.20 0.15 -0.24
C PHE A 65 5.90 0.78 -1.44
N LYS A 66 5.81 0.11 -2.58
CA LYS A 66 6.01 0.70 -3.90
C LYS A 66 4.68 0.86 -4.62
N VAL A 67 4.61 1.80 -5.56
CA VAL A 67 3.42 2.00 -6.39
C VAL A 67 3.73 1.78 -7.86
N SER A 68 2.78 1.28 -8.64
CA SER A 68 2.92 1.10 -10.08
C SER A 68 1.60 1.32 -10.80
N ASN A 69 1.65 1.95 -11.97
CA ASN A 69 0.52 2.02 -12.90
C ASN A 69 0.53 0.86 -13.92
N ASN A 70 1.55 0.00 -13.86
CA ASN A 70 1.71 -1.17 -14.71
C ASN A 70 1.65 -2.44 -13.86
N PRO A 71 1.22 -3.58 -14.43
CA PRO A 71 1.39 -4.87 -13.79
C PRO A 71 2.83 -5.05 -13.32
N VAL A 72 2.98 -5.57 -12.10
CA VAL A 72 4.29 -5.90 -11.53
C VAL A 72 4.34 -7.38 -11.28
N GLU A 73 5.48 -7.98 -11.60
CA GLU A 73 5.78 -9.33 -11.11
C GLU A 73 6.02 -9.23 -9.60
N GLN A 74 5.51 -10.21 -8.87
CA GLN A 74 5.60 -10.21 -7.42
C GLN A 74 7.05 -10.44 -6.98
N ASP A 75 7.79 -9.36 -6.74
CA ASP A 75 9.09 -9.40 -6.08
C ASP A 75 8.90 -9.62 -4.57
N SER A 76 9.66 -10.56 -4.03
CA SER A 76 9.42 -11.26 -2.77
C SER A 76 9.50 -10.40 -1.50
N SER A 77 10.06 -9.18 -1.56
CA SER A 77 10.50 -8.44 -0.37
C SER A 77 9.67 -7.20 0.00
N ILE A 78 8.79 -6.69 -0.88
CA ILE A 78 8.08 -5.42 -0.66
C ILE A 78 6.61 -5.48 -1.06
N SER A 79 5.77 -4.70 -0.38
CA SER A 79 4.35 -4.59 -0.76
C SER A 79 4.20 -3.66 -1.96
N TRP A 80 3.29 -3.99 -2.87
CA TRP A 80 2.96 -3.15 -4.02
C TRP A 80 1.52 -2.67 -3.97
N ILE A 81 1.31 -1.42 -4.37
CA ILE A 81 0.00 -0.87 -4.71
C ILE A 81 -0.01 -0.65 -6.21
N VAL A 82 -0.78 -1.45 -6.92
CA VAL A 82 -0.85 -1.42 -8.38
C VAL A 82 -2.18 -0.81 -8.80
N TRP A 83 -2.13 0.25 -9.59
CA TRP A 83 -3.32 0.81 -10.21
C TRP A 83 -3.64 0.06 -11.49
N ASP A 84 -4.88 -0.44 -11.58
CA ASP A 84 -5.44 -0.97 -12.81
C ASP A 84 -6.33 0.11 -13.45
N SER A 85 -5.87 0.69 -14.56
CA SER A 85 -6.61 1.70 -15.30
C SER A 85 -7.89 1.18 -15.95
N THR A 86 -7.99 -0.14 -16.17
CA THR A 86 -9.15 -0.78 -16.81
C THR A 86 -10.32 -0.87 -15.83
N SER A 87 -10.07 -1.42 -14.63
CA SER A 87 -11.08 -1.49 -13.57
C SER A 87 -11.20 -0.21 -12.74
N LYS A 88 -10.30 0.76 -12.95
CA LYS A 88 -10.17 1.99 -12.14
C LYS A 88 -10.09 1.67 -10.65
N SER A 89 -9.27 0.68 -10.31
CA SER A 89 -9.10 0.20 -8.94
C SER A 89 -7.63 0.02 -8.59
N ALA A 90 -7.35 0.08 -7.29
CA ALA A 90 -6.03 -0.22 -6.76
C ALA A 90 -6.01 -1.62 -6.14
N ASN A 91 -5.02 -2.41 -6.54
CA ASN A 91 -4.78 -3.74 -6.00
C ASN A 91 -3.57 -3.71 -5.06
N LEU A 92 -3.72 -4.32 -3.89
CA LEU A 92 -2.66 -4.48 -2.92
C LEU A 92 -2.03 -5.86 -3.08
N ILE A 93 -0.72 -5.89 -3.32
CA ILE A 93 0.06 -7.13 -3.42
C ILE A 93 0.99 -7.18 -2.19
N PRO A 94 0.72 -8.05 -1.21
CA PRO A 94 1.62 -8.26 -0.08
C PRO A 94 2.95 -8.92 -0.51
N PRO A 95 4.04 -8.73 0.26
CA PRO A 95 5.31 -9.43 0.03
C PRO A 95 5.15 -10.95 0.22
N LEU A 96 5.87 -11.74 -0.59
CA LEU A 96 5.89 -13.21 -0.48
C LEU A 96 6.59 -13.68 0.80
N ALA A 97 7.67 -13.00 1.20
CA ALA A 97 8.45 -13.36 2.38
C ALA A 97 8.11 -12.44 3.55
N GLN A 98 7.22 -12.91 4.43
CA GLN A 98 7.24 -12.53 5.85
C GLN A 98 7.26 -13.79 6.73
N THR A 99 8.14 -14.72 6.38
CA THR A 99 8.68 -15.70 7.32
C THR A 99 9.83 -15.00 8.03
N LYS A 100 9.63 -14.66 9.30
CA LYS A 100 10.72 -14.32 10.21
C LYS A 100 11.68 -15.52 10.27
N ASP A 101 12.98 -15.24 10.14
CA ASP A 101 13.99 -15.98 10.89
C ASP A 101 13.75 -15.81 12.40
#